data_AF-A0A0D0CL04-F1
#
_entry.id   AF-A0A0D0CL04-F1
#
_cell.length_a   1.000
_cell.length_b   1.000
_cell.length_c   1.000
_cell.angle_alpha   90.00
_cell.angle_beta   90.00
_cell.angle_gamma   90.00
#
_symmetry.space_group_name_H-M   'P 1'
#
loop_
_entity.id
_entity.type
_entity.pdbx_description
1 polymer ?
#
loop_
_entity_poly.entity_id
_entity_poly.type
_entity_poly.pdbx_seq_one_letter_code
_entity_poly.pdbx_strand_id
1 'polypeptide(L)' 'MNHFPQGTRVCFFTARNQLVNGTVVSISRAADGTVLLNIHSDHGHAITLPAAAVTKI' A
#
# COMPACT_ATOMS: atom_id res chain seq x y z
N MET A 1 -15.56 -1.88 -6.24
CA MET A 1 -14.60 -1.82 -7.35
C MET A 1 -13.21 -1.66 -6.73
N ASN A 2 -12.28 -2.62 -6.90
CA ASN A 2 -10.97 -2.59 -6.24
C ASN A 2 -10.07 -1.54 -6.90
N HIS A 3 -9.69 -0.50 -6.14
CA HIS A 3 -8.92 0.65 -6.64
C HIS A 3 -7.42 0.35 -6.85
N PHE A 4 -6.92 -0.77 -6.29
CA PHE A 4 -5.49 -1.12 -6.28
C PHE A 4 -5.28 -2.62 -6.59
N PRO A 5 -5.43 -3.06 -7.86
CA PRO A 5 -5.12 -4.44 -8.23
C PRO A 5 -3.66 -4.82 -7.92
N GLN A 6 -3.38 -6.12 -7.81
CA GLN A 6 -2.00 -6.61 -7.68
C GLN A 6 -1.13 -6.09 -8.84
N GLY A 7 0.09 -5.68 -8.53
CA GLY A 7 1.00 -5.02 -9.48
C GLY A 7 0.82 -3.51 -9.58
N THR A 8 -0.18 -2.92 -8.93
CA THR A 8 -0.37 -1.46 -8.94
C THR A 8 0.81 -0.75 -8.27
N ARG A 9 1.34 0.28 -8.93
CA ARG A 9 2.34 1.19 -8.38
C ARG A 9 1.68 2.21 -7.48
N VAL A 10 2.28 2.42 -6.32
CA VAL A 10 1.76 3.30 -5.29
C VAL A 10 2.88 4.06 -4.59
N CYS A 11 2.52 5.20 -3.99
CA CYS A 11 3.36 5.92 -3.05
C CYS A 11 2.66 6.15 -1.72
N PHE A 12 3.45 6.27 -0.65
CA PHE A 12 2.99 6.58 0.70
C PHE A 12 4.08 7.34 1.46
N PHE A 13 3.70 8.03 2.52
CA PHE A 13 4.65 8.71 3.42
C PHE A 13 4.99 7.81 4.61
N THR A 14 6.27 7.76 4.97
CA THR A 14 6.71 7.14 6.23
C THR A 14 6.46 8.09 7.40
N ALA A 15 6.56 7.58 8.63
CA ALA A 15 6.50 8.40 9.84
C ALA A 15 7.59 9.50 9.90
N ARG A 16 8.64 9.40 9.07
CA ARG A 16 9.70 10.43 8.92
C ARG A 16 9.39 11.43 7.81
N ASN A 17 8.14 11.47 7.32
CA ASN A 17 7.70 12.32 6.21
C ASN A 17 8.48 12.10 4.91
N GLN A 18 8.96 10.87 4.69
CA GLN A 18 9.66 10.49 3.45
C GLN A 18 8.66 9.85 2.49
N LEU A 19 8.64 10.30 1.24
CA LEU A 19 7.84 9.66 0.19
C LEU A 19 8.53 8.38 -0.27
N VAL A 20 7.81 7.26 -0.21
CA VAL A 20 8.30 5.94 -0.61
C VAL A 20 7.38 5.36 -1.66
N ASN A 21 7.98 4.78 -2.69
CA ASN A 21 7.27 4.07 -3.76
C ASN A 21 7.29 2.57 -3.51
N GLY A 22 6.29 1.88 -4.05
CA GLY A 22 6.21 0.42 -4.00
C GLY A 22 5.14 -0.15 -4.93
N THR A 23 5.02 -1.47 -4.87
CA THR A 23 4.08 -2.24 -5.68
C THR A 23 3.15 -3.04 -4.78
N VAL A 24 1.85 -2.98 -5.04
CA VAL A 24 0.84 -3.78 -4.34
C VAL A 24 1.04 -5.25 -4.70
N VAL A 25 1.29 -6.09 -3.69
CA VAL A 25 1.47 -7.54 -3.83
C VAL A 25 0.16 -8.26 -3.59
N SER A 26 -0.60 -7.84 -2.58
CA SER A 26 -1.90 -8.42 -2.26
C SER A 26 -2.75 -7.45 -1.45
N ILE A 27 -4.02 -7.81 -1.29
CA ILE A 27 -5.00 -7.03 -0.55
C ILE A 27 -5.62 -7.96 0.50
N SER A 28 -5.78 -7.44 1.71
CA SER A 28 -6.55 -8.10 2.77
C SER A 28 -7.60 -7.13 3.32
N ARG A 29 -8.53 -7.68 4.12
CA ARG A 29 -9.51 -6.88 4.85
C ARG A 29 -9.40 -7.19 6.33
N ALA A 30 -9.34 -6.15 7.14
CA ALA A 30 -9.45 -6.27 8.58
C ALA A 30 -10.89 -6.59 9.00
N ALA A 31 -11.08 -7.01 10.25
CA ALA A 31 -12.38 -7.42 10.78
C ALA A 31 -13.42 -6.27 10.77
N ASP A 32 -12.96 -5.03 10.82
CA ASP A 32 -13.77 -3.81 10.73
C ASP A 32 -14.12 -3.42 9.27
N GLY A 33 -13.68 -4.20 8.28
CA GLY A 33 -13.87 -3.92 6.85
C GLY A 33 -12.81 -3.03 6.22
N THR A 34 -11.82 -2.56 6.97
CA THR A 34 -10.71 -1.73 6.44
C THR A 34 -9.92 -2.52 5.40
N VAL A 35 -9.74 -1.94 4.21
CA VAL A 35 -8.93 -2.52 3.14
C VAL A 35 -7.46 -2.23 3.42
N LEU A 36 -6.67 -3.29 3.57
CA LEU A 36 -5.23 -3.25 3.79
C LEU A 36 -4.50 -3.67 2.52
N LEU A 37 -3.49 -2.91 2.13
CA LEU A 37 -2.62 -3.17 1.00
C LEU A 37 -1.30 -3.71 1.51
N ASN A 38 -0.94 -4.91 1.07
CA ASN A 38 0.40 -5.45 1.25
C ASN A 38 1.25 -4.95 0.09
N ILE A 39 2.28 -4.16 0.40
CA ILE A 39 3.11 -3.44 -0.56
C ILE A 39 4.55 -3.92 -0.41
N HIS A 40 5.20 -4.20 -1.53
CA HIS A 40 6.65 -4.33 -1.59
C HIS A 40 7.23 -2.96 -1.97
N SER A 41 7.93 -2.32 -1.05
CA SER A 41 8.63 -1.06 -1.29
C SER A 41 9.80 -1.27 -2.25
N ASP A 42 10.12 -0.26 -3.05
CA ASP A 42 11.32 -0.27 -3.90
C ASP A 42 12.63 -0.40 -3.11
N HIS A 43 12.59 -0.10 -1.80
CA HIS A 43 13.71 -0.32 -0.88
C HIS A 43 13.80 -1.77 -0.36
N GLY A 44 12.97 -2.69 -0.86
CA GLY A 44 13.00 -4.11 -0.52
C GLY A 44 12.20 -4.50 0.74
N HIS A 45 11.46 -3.56 1.33
CA HIS A 45 10.67 -3.82 2.54
C HIS A 45 9.22 -4.21 2.21
N ALA A 46 8.71 -5.24 2.91
CA ALA A 46 7.29 -5.56 2.92
C ALA A 46 6.56 -4.70 3.95
N ILE A 47 5.52 -3.98 3.52
CA ILE A 47 4.79 -3.02 4.34
C ILE A 47 3.29 -3.26 4.14
N THR A 48 2.51 -3.16 5.22
CA THR A 48 1.05 -3.20 5.17
C THR A 48 0.49 -1.84 5.55
N LEU A 49 -0.33 -1.23 4.68
CA LEU A 49 -0.97 0.05 4.94
C LEU A 49 -2.45 0.03 4.58
N PRO A 50 -3.30 0.79 5.29
CA PRO A 50 -4.66 1.04 4.85
C PRO A 50 -4.67 1.68 3.47
N ALA A 51 -5.61 1.27 2.60
CA ALA A 51 -5.73 1.84 1.26
C ALA A 51 -5.94 3.37 1.27
N ALA A 52 -6.51 3.92 2.35
CA ALA A 52 -6.69 5.35 2.56
C ALA A 52 -5.37 6.14 2.78
N ALA A 53 -4.28 5.46 3.15
CA ALA A 53 -2.97 6.07 3.40
C ALA A 53 -2.03 6.02 2.18
N VAL A 54 -2.53 5.55 1.04
CA VAL A 54 -1.73 5.19 -0.13
C VAL A 54 -2.29 5.90 -1.37
N THR A 55 -1.40 6.48 -2.18
CA THR A 55 -1.76 7.15 -3.43
C THR A 55 -1.34 6.29 -4.62
N LYS A 56 -2.23 6.12 -5.60
CA LYS A 56 -1.91 5.42 -6.85
C LYS A 56 -1.05 6.32 -7.73
N ILE A 57 -0.02 5.74 -8.36
CA ILE A 57 0.83 6.40 -9.37
C ILE A 57 0.41 5.93 -10.76
#